data_AF-X6P8X9-F1
#
_entry.id   AF-X6P8X9-F1
#
_cell.length_a   1.000
_cell.length_b   1.000
_cell.length_c   1.000
_cell.angle_alpha   90.00
_cell.angle_beta   90.00
_cell.angle_gamma   90.00
#
_symmetry.space_group_name_H-M   'P 1'
#
loop_
_entity.id
_entity.type
_entity.pdbx_description
1 polymer ?
#
loop_
_entity_poly.entity_id
_entity_poly.type
_entity_poly.pdbx_seq_one_letter_code
_entity_poly.pdbx_strand_id
1 'polypeptide(L)'
;MQEIARLLSVFSKSVVTKNTGSSSLIEDFVSASGITYLCTLGLHNIQDSHWLACILDIMLAILDTQDADGVNIGCGILVEHRFVFVNSIYLFIYFKKKKYHAVQAITDMFENRHVEVRLKVTKLLTALMVYNDEGLLKVTTALRAYSDAHNNSSVFEEFVRGVYFETDLNFRCAALQLINAALGYMPEIDER
;
A
#
# COMPACT_ATOMS: atom_id res chain seq x y z
N MET A 1 -3.11 -3.67 22.99
CA MET A 1 -1.93 -3.36 22.13
C MET A 1 -1.17 -4.64 21.79
N GLN A 2 -0.61 -5.37 22.78
CA GLN A 2 0.00 -6.69 22.54
C GLN A 2 -0.98 -7.72 21.95
N GLU A 3 -2.26 -7.69 22.33
CA GLU A 3 -3.29 -8.62 21.81
C GLU A 3 -3.54 -8.46 20.30
N ILE A 4 -3.59 -7.22 19.79
CA ILE A 4 -3.80 -6.94 18.36
C ILE A 4 -2.56 -7.34 17.58
N ALA A 5 -1.36 -6.90 18.00
CA ALA A 5 -0.11 -7.33 17.38
C ALA A 5 0.05 -8.86 17.39
N ARG A 6 -0.39 -9.52 18.46
CA ARG A 6 -0.41 -10.99 18.58
C ARG A 6 -1.41 -11.62 17.62
N LEU A 7 -2.65 -11.12 17.52
CA LEU A 7 -3.66 -11.57 16.55
C LEU A 7 -3.16 -11.38 15.11
N LEU A 8 -2.56 -10.23 14.80
CA LEU A 8 -1.97 -9.92 13.50
C LEU A 8 -0.77 -10.82 13.18
N SER A 9 0.06 -11.15 14.17
CA SER A 9 1.16 -12.11 14.01
C SER A 9 0.67 -13.55 13.81
N VAL A 10 -0.52 -13.89 14.31
CA VAL A 10 -1.16 -15.19 14.07
C VAL A 10 -1.70 -15.26 12.65
N PHE A 11 -2.27 -14.16 12.12
CA PHE A 11 -2.65 -14.08 10.71
C PHE A 11 -1.44 -14.09 9.76
N SER A 12 -0.30 -13.49 10.14
CA SER A 12 0.92 -13.53 9.30
C SER A 12 1.70 -14.84 9.40
N LYS A 13 1.60 -15.59 10.52
CA LYS A 13 2.26 -16.90 10.71
C LYS A 13 1.41 -18.09 10.30
N SER A 14 0.08 -17.97 10.33
CA SER A 14 -0.72 -18.85 9.51
C SER A 14 -0.38 -18.48 8.08
N VAL A 15 0.32 -19.36 7.37
CA VAL A 15 0.12 -19.47 5.92
C VAL A 15 -1.37 -19.28 5.74
N VAL A 16 -1.81 -18.17 5.12
CA VAL A 16 -3.20 -17.99 4.72
C VAL A 16 -3.41 -19.12 3.73
N THR A 17 -3.77 -20.28 4.26
CA THR A 17 -3.96 -21.51 3.53
C THR A 17 -5.05 -21.18 2.55
N LYS A 18 -4.73 -21.32 1.26
CA LYS A 18 -5.60 -21.19 0.09
C LYS A 18 -6.83 -22.08 0.23
N ASN A 19 -7.71 -21.74 1.15
CA ASN A 19 -8.96 -22.40 1.42
C ASN A 19 -10.03 -21.36 1.19
N THR A 20 -11.09 -21.73 0.49
CA THR A 20 -12.27 -20.92 0.19
C THR A 20 -12.93 -20.22 1.39
N GLY A 21 -12.54 -20.52 2.64
CA GLY A 21 -12.94 -19.79 3.84
C GLY A 21 -12.07 -18.57 4.21
N SER A 22 -10.93 -18.35 3.55
CA SER A 22 -10.09 -17.16 3.79
C SER A 22 -10.61 -15.93 3.05
N SER A 23 -11.22 -16.10 1.87
CA SER A 23 -11.86 -14.99 1.14
C SER A 23 -13.03 -14.40 1.92
N SER A 24 -13.90 -15.22 2.50
CA SER A 24 -15.04 -14.76 3.29
C SER A 24 -14.63 -13.95 4.52
N LEU A 25 -13.54 -14.33 5.20
CA LEU A 25 -13.02 -13.57 6.34
C LEU A 25 -12.45 -12.21 5.94
N ILE A 26 -11.80 -12.13 4.76
CA ILE A 26 -11.30 -10.86 4.23
C ILE A 26 -12.48 -9.98 3.80
N GLU A 27 -13.50 -10.54 3.17
CA GLU A 27 -14.73 -9.81 2.82
C GLU A 27 -15.47 -9.28 4.06
N ASP A 28 -15.55 -10.06 5.14
CA ASP A 28 -16.10 -9.63 6.42
C ASP A 28 -15.28 -8.50 7.04
N PHE A 29 -13.95 -8.61 7.00
CA PHE A 29 -13.03 -7.58 7.46
C PHE A 29 -13.18 -6.27 6.68
N VAL A 30 -13.29 -6.35 5.36
CA VAL A 30 -13.52 -5.20 4.46
C VAL A 30 -14.88 -4.57 4.76
N SER A 31 -15.92 -5.38 4.90
CA SER A 31 -17.28 -4.95 5.25
C SER A 31 -17.32 -4.25 6.61
N ALA A 32 -16.50 -4.69 7.56
CA ALA A 32 -16.31 -4.03 8.86
C ALA A 32 -15.41 -2.78 8.83
N SER A 33 -15.13 -2.22 7.64
CA SER A 33 -14.24 -1.05 7.44
C SER A 33 -12.78 -1.29 7.84
N GLY A 34 -12.33 -2.54 7.89
CA GLY A 34 -10.99 -2.91 8.32
C GLY A 34 -9.87 -2.18 7.57
N ILE A 35 -9.98 -2.06 6.24
CA ILE A 35 -8.99 -1.34 5.42
C ILE A 35 -8.92 0.15 5.78
N THR A 36 -10.07 0.77 6.04
CA THR A 36 -10.12 2.17 6.49
C THR A 36 -9.36 2.35 7.79
N TYR A 37 -9.54 1.44 8.74
CA TYR A 37 -8.84 1.49 10.02
C TYR A 37 -7.34 1.24 9.85
N LEU A 38 -6.93 0.26 9.04
CA LEU A 38 -5.51 0.01 8.75
C LEU A 38 -4.84 1.23 8.13
N CYS A 39 -5.45 1.84 7.11
CA CYS A 39 -4.92 3.05 6.49
C CYS A 39 -4.84 4.21 7.48
N THR A 40 -5.90 4.42 8.26
CA THR A 40 -5.95 5.51 9.26
C THR A 40 -4.88 5.32 10.34
N LEU A 41 -4.72 4.10 10.84
CA LEU A 41 -3.70 3.76 11.85
C LEU A 41 -2.29 3.89 11.28
N GLY A 42 -2.05 3.46 10.04
CA GLY A 42 -0.74 3.61 9.40
C GLY A 42 -0.37 5.07 9.21
N LEU A 43 -1.29 5.89 8.70
CA LEU A 43 -1.09 7.33 8.53
C LEU A 43 -0.86 8.06 9.88
N HIS A 44 -1.53 7.64 10.95
CA HIS A 44 -1.35 8.25 12.27
C HIS A 44 -0.01 7.89 12.91
N ASN A 45 0.56 6.72 12.58
CA ASN A 45 1.77 6.17 13.18
C ASN A 45 2.92 6.08 12.17
N ILE A 46 3.02 7.06 11.26
CA ILE A 46 3.95 7.00 10.13
C ILE A 46 5.43 6.89 10.53
N GLN A 47 5.76 7.27 11.78
CA GLN A 47 7.11 7.22 12.33
C GLN A 47 7.44 5.88 13.02
N ASP A 48 6.44 5.07 13.37
CA ASP A 48 6.65 3.77 14.03
C ASP A 48 6.82 2.67 12.98
N SER A 49 8.07 2.31 12.70
CA SER A 49 8.41 1.32 11.67
C SER A 49 7.88 -0.07 11.97
N HIS A 50 7.85 -0.49 13.25
CA HIS A 50 7.36 -1.81 13.63
C HIS A 50 5.85 -1.92 13.44
N TRP A 51 5.12 -0.88 13.83
CA TRP A 51 3.69 -0.79 13.63
C TRP A 51 3.32 -0.77 12.15
N LEU A 52 4.02 0.05 11.35
CA LEU A 52 3.81 0.10 9.90
C LEU A 52 4.13 -1.23 9.22
N ALA A 53 5.23 -1.90 9.60
CA ALA A 53 5.57 -3.21 9.03
C ALA A 53 4.46 -4.23 9.27
N CYS A 54 3.89 -4.27 10.48
CA CYS A 54 2.75 -5.14 10.80
C CYS A 54 1.50 -4.80 9.97
N ILE A 55 1.18 -3.51 9.81
CA ILE A 55 0.04 -3.08 8.99
C ILE A 55 0.23 -3.50 7.53
N LEU A 56 1.42 -3.27 6.99
CA LEU A 56 1.75 -3.60 5.60
C LEU A 56 1.77 -5.11 5.36
N ASP A 57 2.14 -5.92 6.35
CA ASP A 57 2.02 -7.39 6.25
C ASP A 57 0.58 -7.85 6.09
N ILE A 58 -0.38 -7.20 6.78
CA ILE A 58 -1.80 -7.49 6.59
C ILE A 58 -2.25 -7.07 5.20
N MET A 59 -1.81 -5.90 4.73
CA MET A 59 -2.14 -5.43 3.38
C MET A 59 -1.58 -6.34 2.29
N LEU A 60 -0.37 -6.88 2.48
CA LEU A 60 0.22 -7.91 1.61
C LEU A 60 -0.59 -9.21 1.66
N ALA A 61 -1.04 -9.65 2.83
CA ALA A 61 -1.92 -10.81 2.95
C ALA A 61 -3.28 -10.58 2.26
N ILE A 62 -3.83 -9.37 2.30
CA ILE A 62 -5.03 -9.01 1.54
C ILE A 62 -4.77 -9.15 0.04
N LEU A 63 -3.63 -8.67 -0.48
CA LEU A 63 -3.29 -8.81 -1.91
C LEU A 63 -3.26 -10.27 -2.38
N ASP A 64 -2.86 -11.20 -1.52
CA ASP A 64 -2.81 -12.62 -1.86
C ASP A 64 -4.18 -13.31 -1.84
N THR A 65 -5.26 -12.58 -1.55
CA THR A 65 -6.62 -13.11 -1.48
C THR A 65 -7.18 -13.37 -2.88
N GLN A 66 -7.60 -14.60 -3.11
CA GLN A 66 -8.25 -15.05 -4.34
C GLN A 66 -9.68 -15.51 -4.06
N ASP A 67 -10.57 -15.36 -5.03
CA ASP A 67 -11.91 -15.96 -4.98
C ASP A 67 -11.89 -17.47 -5.27
N ALA A 68 -13.07 -18.09 -5.32
CA ALA A 68 -13.22 -19.52 -5.60
C ALA A 68 -12.73 -19.93 -7.01
N ASP A 69 -12.69 -19.00 -7.95
CA ASP A 69 -12.21 -19.19 -9.32
C ASP A 69 -10.71 -18.89 -9.46
N GLY A 70 -10.04 -18.49 -8.37
CA GLY A 70 -8.62 -18.16 -8.34
C GLY A 70 -8.31 -16.73 -8.81
N VAL A 71 -9.32 -15.88 -9.00
CA VAL A 71 -9.16 -14.47 -9.39
C VAL A 71 -8.69 -13.67 -8.17
N ASN A 72 -7.68 -12.83 -8.36
CA ASN A 72 -7.18 -11.96 -7.29
C ASN A 72 -8.18 -10.84 -6.98
N ILE A 73 -8.97 -11.03 -5.91
CA ILE A 73 -9.92 -10.03 -5.42
C ILE A 73 -9.25 -9.00 -4.50
N GLY A 74 -8.12 -9.35 -3.88
CA GLY A 74 -7.37 -8.50 -2.95
C GLY A 74 -6.89 -7.19 -3.57
N CYS A 75 -6.34 -7.27 -4.79
CA CYS A 75 -5.94 -6.09 -5.56
C CYS A 75 -7.15 -5.18 -5.84
N GLY A 76 -8.26 -5.74 -6.33
CA GLY A 76 -9.48 -4.98 -6.61
C GLY A 76 -10.00 -4.24 -5.38
N ILE A 77 -10.09 -4.94 -4.25
CA ILE A 77 -10.48 -4.36 -2.96
C ILE A 77 -9.60 -3.14 -2.61
N LEU A 78 -8.27 -3.25 -2.66
CA LEU A 78 -7.37 -2.15 -2.29
C LEU A 78 -7.37 -1.00 -3.30
N VAL A 79 -7.43 -1.31 -4.60
CA VAL A 79 -7.50 -0.29 -5.67
C VAL A 79 -8.78 0.53 -5.52
N GLU A 80 -9.92 -0.12 -5.31
CA GLU A 80 -11.24 0.53 -5.26
C GLU A 80 -11.55 1.22 -3.92
N HIS A 81 -10.85 0.84 -2.84
CA HIS A 81 -11.15 1.32 -1.49
C HIS A 81 -10.96 2.83 -1.34
N ARG A 82 -12.06 3.52 -1.04
CA ARG A 82 -12.12 4.96 -0.76
C ARG A 82 -12.62 5.20 0.65
N PHE A 83 -11.98 6.11 1.37
CA PHE A 83 -12.36 6.48 2.72
C PHE A 83 -12.16 7.96 2.99
N VAL A 84 -12.70 8.45 4.11
CA VAL A 84 -12.50 9.83 4.58
C VAL A 84 -11.52 9.79 5.75
N PHE A 85 -10.37 10.43 5.60
CA PHE A 85 -9.41 10.57 6.69
C PHE A 85 -9.68 11.86 7.46
N VAL A 86 -9.80 11.76 8.77
CA VAL A 86 -9.94 12.90 9.68
C VAL A 86 -8.72 12.92 10.58
N ASN A 87 -7.86 13.93 10.43
CA ASN A 87 -6.74 14.13 11.33
C ASN A 87 -7.27 14.73 12.65
N SER A 88 -7.32 13.94 13.71
CA SER A 88 -7.95 14.29 15.00
C SER A 88 -7.29 15.45 15.78
N ILE A 89 -6.28 16.14 15.24
CA ILE A 89 -5.62 17.25 15.94
C ILE A 89 -6.24 18.62 15.63
N TYR A 90 -7.11 18.75 14.63
CA TYR A 90 -7.84 20.00 14.32
C TYR A 90 -9.36 19.79 14.35
N LEU A 91 -9.90 19.51 15.54
CA LEU A 91 -11.27 19.00 15.67
C LEU A 91 -12.39 20.01 15.38
N PHE A 92 -12.21 21.32 15.14
CA PHE A 92 -13.42 22.19 15.09
C PHE A 92 -13.54 23.37 14.12
N ILE A 93 -12.52 23.80 13.34
CA ILE A 93 -12.66 25.11 12.64
C ILE A 93 -12.47 25.08 11.11
N TYR A 94 -11.87 24.07 10.47
CA TYR A 94 -11.76 24.04 9.00
C TYR A 94 -11.81 22.60 8.45
N PHE A 95 -13.00 22.02 8.30
CA PHE A 95 -13.15 20.67 7.76
C PHE A 95 -13.01 20.64 6.23
N LYS A 96 -11.77 20.56 5.73
CA LYS A 96 -11.52 20.08 4.36
C LYS A 96 -11.52 18.54 4.39
N LYS A 97 -12.71 17.92 4.30
CA LYS A 97 -12.83 16.45 4.16
C LYS A 97 -12.11 16.03 2.88
N LYS A 98 -10.91 15.46 3.00
CA LYS A 98 -10.16 14.89 1.86
C LYS A 98 -10.57 13.43 1.72
N LYS A 99 -11.06 13.05 0.54
CA LYS A 99 -11.24 11.64 0.18
C LYS A 99 -9.86 11.04 -0.03
N TYR A 100 -9.57 9.95 0.66
CA TYR A 100 -8.35 9.17 0.53
C TYR A 100 -8.64 7.86 -0.18
N HIS A 101 -7.67 7.42 -0.96
CA HIS A 101 -7.63 6.07 -1.52
C HIS A 101 -6.65 5.24 -0.67
N ALA A 102 -6.92 3.94 -0.50
CA ALA A 102 -5.97 3.06 0.18
C ALA A 102 -4.59 3.09 -0.50
N VAL A 103 -4.56 3.15 -1.84
CA VAL A 103 -3.33 3.32 -2.64
C VAL A 103 -2.53 4.57 -2.23
N GLN A 104 -3.20 5.71 -2.03
CA GLN A 104 -2.53 6.94 -1.56
C GLN A 104 -2.01 6.74 -0.14
N ALA A 105 -2.79 6.15 0.76
CA ALA A 105 -2.35 5.92 2.13
C ALA A 105 -1.14 4.99 2.20
N ILE A 106 -1.11 3.92 1.39
CA ILE A 106 0.05 3.03 1.24
C ILE A 106 1.27 3.81 0.72
N THR A 107 1.07 4.68 -0.27
CA THR A 107 2.14 5.52 -0.83
C THR A 107 2.68 6.48 0.24
N ASP A 108 1.81 7.11 1.01
CA ASP A 108 2.21 8.02 2.08
C ASP A 108 3.03 7.30 3.17
N MET A 109 2.75 6.01 3.46
CA MET A 109 3.57 5.21 4.40
C MET A 109 5.04 5.04 3.96
N PHE A 110 5.37 5.34 2.69
CA PHE A 110 6.75 5.38 2.20
C PHE A 110 7.59 6.50 2.85
N GLU A 111 6.95 7.48 3.50
CA GLU A 111 7.63 8.51 4.30
C GLU A 111 8.49 7.94 5.43
N ASN A 112 8.15 6.74 5.91
CA ASN A 112 8.97 6.07 6.89
C ASN A 112 10.30 5.64 6.24
N ARG A 113 11.42 6.15 6.77
CA ARG A 113 12.76 5.89 6.22
C ARG A 113 13.28 4.47 6.51
N HIS A 114 12.56 3.65 7.29
CA HIS A 114 12.98 2.28 7.57
C HIS A 114 12.84 1.40 6.32
N VAL A 115 13.95 0.77 5.93
CA VAL A 115 14.06 0.02 4.66
C VAL A 115 13.00 -1.08 4.53
N GLU A 116 12.68 -1.78 5.62
CA GLU A 116 11.66 -2.84 5.61
C GLU A 116 10.26 -2.30 5.24
N VAL A 117 9.90 -1.13 5.77
CA VAL A 117 8.61 -0.48 5.48
C VAL A 117 8.56 -0.06 4.02
N ARG A 118 9.61 0.62 3.56
CA ARG A 118 9.74 1.05 2.15
C ARG A 118 9.72 -0.14 1.20
N LEU A 119 10.34 -1.25 1.54
CA LEU A 119 10.30 -2.51 0.78
C LEU A 119 8.87 -3.04 0.65
N LYS A 120 8.13 -3.15 1.76
CA LYS A 120 6.74 -3.64 1.74
C LYS A 120 5.82 -2.70 0.95
N VAL A 121 5.94 -1.39 1.15
CA VAL A 121 5.20 -0.38 0.36
C VAL A 121 5.52 -0.55 -1.13
N THR A 122 6.79 -0.65 -1.50
CA THR A 122 7.20 -0.80 -2.92
C THR A 122 6.60 -2.06 -3.54
N LYS A 123 6.60 -3.19 -2.81
CA LYS A 123 5.96 -4.44 -3.28
C LYS A 123 4.45 -4.28 -3.45
N LEU A 124 3.76 -3.67 -2.48
CA LEU A 124 2.32 -3.39 -2.55
C LEU A 124 1.99 -2.53 -3.77
N LEU A 125 2.68 -1.41 -3.96
CA LEU A 125 2.45 -0.52 -5.09
C LEU A 125 2.73 -1.19 -6.43
N THR A 126 3.76 -2.04 -6.51
CA THR A 126 4.05 -2.81 -7.73
C THR A 126 2.90 -3.77 -8.06
N ALA A 127 2.43 -4.54 -7.08
CA ALA A 127 1.32 -5.48 -7.28
C ALA A 127 0.02 -4.78 -7.70
N LEU A 128 -0.29 -3.63 -7.08
CA LEU A 128 -1.47 -2.83 -7.43
C LEU A 128 -1.35 -2.21 -8.82
N MET A 129 -0.15 -1.81 -9.22
CA MET A 129 0.11 -1.20 -10.53
C MET A 129 -0.10 -2.19 -11.68
N VAL A 130 0.31 -3.45 -11.50
CA VAL A 130 0.21 -4.49 -12.54
C VAL A 130 -1.14 -5.21 -12.58
N TYR A 131 -2.05 -4.88 -11.66
CA TYR A 131 -3.37 -5.53 -11.55
C TYR A 131 -4.27 -5.24 -12.75
N ASN A 132 -4.50 -3.96 -13.05
CA ASN A 132 -5.29 -3.47 -14.18
C ASN A 132 -5.00 -1.98 -14.43
N ASP A 133 -5.60 -1.42 -15.48
CA ASP A 133 -5.43 0.00 -15.87
C ASP A 133 -5.82 0.97 -14.74
N GLU A 134 -6.84 0.63 -13.95
CA GLU A 134 -7.26 1.46 -12.81
C GLU A 134 -6.22 1.46 -11.69
N GLY A 135 -5.60 0.30 -11.42
CA GLY A 135 -4.50 0.14 -10.49
C GLY A 135 -3.28 0.95 -10.92
N LEU A 136 -2.88 0.84 -12.19
CA LEU A 136 -1.82 1.66 -12.79
C LEU A 136 -2.10 3.16 -12.62
N LEU A 137 -3.30 3.60 -12.99
CA LEU A 137 -3.70 5.00 -12.88
C LEU A 137 -3.66 5.52 -11.44
N LYS A 138 -4.17 4.74 -10.48
CA LYS A 138 -4.22 5.15 -9.06
C LYS A 138 -2.83 5.17 -8.43
N VAL A 139 -1.98 4.19 -8.73
CA VAL A 139 -0.60 4.15 -8.20
C VAL A 139 0.21 5.30 -8.80
N THR A 140 0.19 5.51 -10.12
CA THR A 140 0.92 6.62 -10.75
C THR A 140 0.44 7.99 -10.27
N THR A 141 -0.88 8.16 -10.06
CA THR A 141 -1.44 9.38 -9.47
C THR A 141 -0.95 9.59 -8.04
N ALA A 142 -0.91 8.53 -7.22
CA ALA A 142 -0.44 8.61 -5.85
C ALA A 142 1.06 8.94 -5.77
N LEU A 143 1.87 8.32 -6.62
CA LEU A 143 3.30 8.61 -6.74
C LEU A 143 3.55 10.04 -7.22
N ARG A 144 2.72 10.56 -8.15
CA ARG A 144 2.81 11.96 -8.59
C ARG A 144 2.48 12.92 -7.45
N ALA A 145 1.40 12.68 -6.72
CA ALA A 145 1.05 13.48 -5.55
C ALA A 145 2.15 13.45 -4.47
N TYR A 146 2.78 12.29 -4.27
CA TYR A 146 3.93 12.13 -3.40
C TYR A 146 5.14 12.95 -3.90
N SER A 147 5.47 12.86 -5.19
CA SER A 147 6.54 13.61 -5.83
C SER A 147 6.37 15.11 -5.67
N ASP A 148 5.16 15.61 -5.95
CA ASP A 148 4.82 17.04 -5.86
C ASP A 148 4.96 17.54 -4.42
N ALA A 149 4.52 16.74 -3.43
CA ALA A 149 4.64 17.10 -2.02
C ALA A 149 6.09 17.21 -1.53
N HIS A 150 7.01 16.48 -2.18
CA HIS A 150 8.44 16.45 -1.84
C HIS A 150 9.31 17.34 -2.74
N ASN A 151 8.70 18.07 -3.68
CA ASN A 151 9.41 18.84 -4.71
C ASN A 151 10.44 18.00 -5.46
N ASN A 152 10.12 16.72 -5.69
CA ASN A 152 10.97 15.84 -6.47
C ASN A 152 10.92 16.27 -7.95
N SER A 153 12.07 16.21 -8.60
CA SER A 153 12.23 16.42 -10.04
C SER A 153 11.57 15.33 -10.89
N SER A 154 11.33 14.15 -10.31
CA SER A 154 10.69 13.02 -10.96
C SER A 154 9.86 12.19 -9.98
N VAL A 155 8.77 11.60 -10.49
CA VAL A 155 7.89 10.67 -9.77
C VAL A 155 8.65 9.46 -9.20
N PHE A 156 9.75 9.06 -9.85
CA PHE A 156 10.56 7.92 -9.44
C PHE A 156 11.84 8.29 -8.66
N GLU A 157 12.06 9.57 -8.35
CA GLU A 157 13.34 10.05 -7.81
C GLU A 157 13.77 9.32 -6.54
N GLU A 158 12.87 9.14 -5.56
CA GLU A 158 13.19 8.46 -4.30
C GLU A 158 13.46 6.95 -4.48
N PHE A 159 12.88 6.32 -5.51
CA PHE A 159 13.16 4.93 -5.86
C PHE A 159 14.53 4.80 -6.54
N VAL A 160 14.85 5.71 -7.47
CA VAL A 160 16.17 5.77 -8.12
C VAL A 160 17.27 6.04 -7.08
N ARG A 161 17.08 7.02 -6.19
CA ARG A 161 17.99 7.25 -5.05
C ARG A 161 18.15 5.98 -4.22
N GLY A 162 17.05 5.30 -3.92
CA GLY A 162 17.04 4.00 -3.27
C GLY A 162 17.94 2.96 -3.94
N VAL A 163 17.86 2.84 -5.27
CA VAL A 163 18.69 1.91 -6.05
C VAL A 163 20.19 2.21 -5.93
N TYR A 164 20.61 3.46 -5.77
CA TYR A 164 22.03 3.81 -5.67
C TYR A 164 22.56 3.79 -4.23
N PHE A 165 21.76 4.20 -3.26
CA PHE A 165 22.25 4.50 -1.91
C PHE A 165 21.83 3.48 -0.84
N GLU A 166 20.80 2.67 -1.06
CA GLU A 166 20.43 1.63 -0.10
C GLU A 166 21.31 0.39 -0.22
N THR A 167 21.63 -0.20 0.93
CA THR A 167 22.46 -1.42 1.00
C THR A 167 21.64 -2.70 0.86
N ASP A 168 20.35 -2.64 1.20
CA ASP A 168 19.45 -3.79 1.12
C ASP A 168 19.13 -4.14 -0.34
N LEU A 169 19.64 -5.30 -0.79
CA LEU A 169 19.44 -5.78 -2.15
C LEU A 169 17.96 -6.03 -2.48
N ASN A 170 17.15 -6.47 -1.52
CA ASN A 170 15.73 -6.74 -1.76
C ASN A 170 14.98 -5.44 -2.06
N PHE A 171 15.31 -4.36 -1.35
CA PHE A 171 14.77 -3.05 -1.62
C PHE A 171 15.18 -2.53 -3.00
N ARG A 172 16.46 -2.63 -3.35
CA ARG A 172 16.93 -2.22 -4.69
C ARG A 172 16.22 -2.99 -5.80
N CYS A 173 16.04 -4.30 -5.64
CA CYS A 173 15.28 -5.13 -6.58
C CYS A 173 13.81 -4.70 -6.67
N ALA A 174 13.15 -4.47 -5.52
CA ALA A 174 11.75 -4.04 -5.50
C ALA A 174 11.56 -2.67 -6.16
N ALA A 175 12.48 -1.72 -5.92
CA ALA A 175 12.44 -0.41 -6.55
C ALA A 175 12.56 -0.50 -8.08
N LEU A 176 13.47 -1.34 -8.58
CA LEU A 176 13.58 -1.62 -10.02
C LEU A 176 12.34 -2.32 -10.59
N GLN A 177 11.73 -3.23 -9.83
CA GLN A 177 10.48 -3.89 -10.24
C GLN A 177 9.33 -2.89 -10.37
N LEU A 178 9.20 -1.94 -9.43
CA LEU A 178 8.19 -0.88 -9.51
C LEU A 178 8.40 0.00 -10.75
N ILE A 179 9.65 0.42 -11.00
CA ILE A 179 9.99 1.24 -12.18
C ILE A 179 9.68 0.47 -13.46
N ASN A 180 10.08 -0.80 -13.55
CA ASN A 180 9.79 -1.65 -14.71
C ASN A 180 8.29 -1.93 -14.87
N ALA A 181 7.53 -2.02 -13.79
CA ALA A 181 6.08 -2.16 -13.86
C ALA A 181 5.44 -0.89 -14.45
N ALA A 182 5.89 0.30 -14.03
CA ALA A 182 5.38 1.55 -14.58
C ALA A 182 5.66 1.64 -16.08
N LEU A 183 6.90 1.37 -16.49
CA LEU A 183 7.29 1.39 -17.91
C LEU A 183 6.64 0.26 -18.73
N GLY A 184 6.45 -0.92 -18.14
CA GLY A 184 5.95 -2.09 -18.86
C GLY A 184 4.44 -2.04 -19.10
N TYR A 185 3.69 -1.44 -18.18
CA TYR A 185 2.22 -1.41 -18.21
C TYR A 185 1.66 -0.08 -18.72
N MET A 186 2.48 0.96 -18.88
CA MET A 186 2.07 2.17 -19.60
C MET A 186 1.77 1.84 -21.08
N PRO A 187 0.55 2.14 -21.57
CA PRO A 187 0.11 1.71 -22.89
C PRO A 187 0.78 2.48 -24.03
N GLU A 188 1.05 3.78 -23.83
CA GLU A 188 1.59 4.64 -24.88
C GLU A 188 3.12 4.65 -24.87
N ILE A 189 3.74 4.59 -26.06
CA ILE A 189 5.21 4.64 -26.17
C ILE A 189 5.78 6.00 -25.78
N ASP A 190 5.03 7.07 -26.00
CA ASP A 190 5.45 8.43 -25.65
C ASP A 190 5.35 8.70 -24.14
N GLU A 191 4.49 7.96 -23.44
CA GLU A 191 4.38 8.02 -21.97
C GLU A 191 5.46 7.21 -21.25
N ARG A 192 6.05 6.21 -21.92
CA ARG A 192 7.12 5.33 -21.40
C ARG A 192 8.50 5.97 -21.51
#